data_AF-A0A2J0UGI1-F1
#
_entry.id   AF-A0A2J0UGI1-F1
#
_cell.length_a   1.000
_cell.length_b   1.000
_cell.length_c   1.000
_cell.angle_alpha   90.00
_cell.angle_beta   90.00
_cell.angle_gamma   90.00
#
_symmetry.space_group_name_H-M   'P 1'
#
loop_
_entity.id
_entity.type
_entity.pdbx_description
1 polymer ?
#
loop_
_entity_poly.entity_id
_entity_poly.type
_entity_poly.pdbx_seq_one_letter_code
_entity_poly.pdbx_strand_id
1 'polypeptide(L)'
;MCTFITLLLPTSFAQVEATAIMERSGRRLFVQDSPSLQSAVGPGWQPWLSTAHCDCGTALASSHAEREWKGDAERWRKRGWSEAKIARARAEQSARHEQDQQMRHDEALGDAGQWLQRIDALLQSGAARIGLLVRDYNGAVGARQSKPPERNWSRDQLDAGDLLAFAPGTLHWIGRG
;
A
#
# COMPACT_ATOMS: atom_id res chain seq x y z
N MET A 1 9.32 -0.27 12.34
CA MET A 1 8.58 0.68 11.48
C MET A 1 7.28 0.01 11.10
N CYS A 2 6.16 0.72 11.15
CA CYS A 2 4.87 0.20 10.70
C CYS A 2 4.36 1.03 9.54
N THR A 3 3.88 0.37 8.50
CA THR A 3 3.25 1.03 7.35
C THR A 3 1.76 1.17 7.60
N PHE A 4 1.20 2.30 7.20
CA PHE A 4 -0.24 2.55 7.24
C PHE A 4 -0.72 3.12 5.91
N ILE A 5 -1.92 2.71 5.52
CA ILE A 5 -2.67 3.27 4.40
C ILE A 5 -3.70 4.25 4.98
N THR A 6 -3.50 5.53 4.68
CA THR A 6 -4.40 6.62 5.03
C THR A 6 -5.27 6.96 3.82
N LEU A 7 -6.59 6.96 4.04
CA LEU A 7 -7.60 7.46 3.13
C LEU A 7 -8.02 8.88 3.55
N LEU A 8 -8.04 9.82 2.62
CA LEU A 8 -8.49 11.19 2.85
C LEU A 8 -9.80 11.41 2.12
N LEU A 9 -10.84 11.75 2.89
CA LEU A 9 -12.18 11.98 2.38
C LEU A 9 -12.57 13.44 2.60
N PRO A 10 -13.37 14.05 1.71
CA PRO A 10 -13.93 15.37 1.94
C PRO A 10 -14.72 15.37 3.25
N THR A 11 -14.61 16.42 4.07
CA THR A 11 -15.39 16.54 5.32
C THR A 11 -16.89 16.67 5.07
N SER A 12 -17.29 17.04 3.84
CA SER A 12 -18.68 17.04 3.38
C SER A 12 -19.20 15.65 3.01
N PHE A 13 -18.33 14.64 2.89
CA PHE A 13 -18.75 13.28 2.55
C PHE A 13 -19.33 12.56 3.77
N ALA A 14 -20.42 11.84 3.59
CA ALA A 14 -21.12 11.18 4.69
C ALA A 14 -20.27 10.06 5.31
N GLN A 15 -19.86 10.23 6.57
CA GLN A 15 -19.03 9.25 7.28
C GLN A 15 -19.69 7.86 7.34
N VAL A 16 -21.00 7.79 7.56
CA VAL A 16 -21.74 6.51 7.62
C VAL A 16 -21.61 5.75 6.29
N GLU A 17 -21.67 6.47 5.18
CA GLU A 17 -21.53 5.88 3.85
C GLU A 17 -20.08 5.42 3.58
N ALA A 18 -19.09 6.24 3.93
CA ALA A 18 -17.68 5.87 3.86
C ALA A 18 -17.38 4.57 4.63
N THR A 19 -17.87 4.48 5.87
CA THR A 19 -17.71 3.31 6.71
C THR A 19 -18.39 2.09 6.09
N ALA A 20 -19.63 2.21 5.62
CA ALA A 20 -20.35 1.10 4.99
C ALA A 20 -19.67 0.60 3.71
N ILE A 21 -19.06 1.48 2.91
CA ILE A 21 -18.27 1.08 1.73
C ILE A 21 -17.04 0.28 2.14
N MET A 22 -16.29 0.77 3.12
CA MET A 22 -15.06 0.11 3.56
C MET A 22 -15.36 -1.24 4.24
N GLU A 23 -16.40 -1.31 5.07
CA GLU A 23 -16.78 -2.52 5.79
C GLU A 23 -17.24 -3.66 4.88
N ARG A 24 -18.01 -3.35 3.83
CA ARG A 24 -18.42 -4.35 2.82
C ARG A 24 -17.25 -5.08 2.15
N SER A 25 -16.09 -4.44 2.17
CA SER A 25 -14.85 -4.95 1.58
C SER A 25 -13.85 -5.45 2.63
N GLY A 26 -14.27 -5.63 3.88
CA GLY A 26 -13.44 -6.18 4.96
C GLY A 26 -12.47 -5.20 5.63
N ARG A 27 -12.55 -3.90 5.34
CA ARG A 27 -11.74 -2.85 5.98
C ARG A 27 -12.60 -1.96 6.88
N ARG A 28 -11.97 -1.28 7.84
CA ARG A 28 -12.65 -0.32 8.72
C ARG A 28 -11.92 0.99 8.71
N LEU A 29 -12.67 2.09 8.86
CA LEU A 29 -12.10 3.42 8.96
C LEU A 29 -11.90 3.80 10.42
N PHE A 30 -10.69 4.23 10.75
CA PHE A 30 -10.35 4.79 12.06
C PHE A 30 -9.90 6.22 11.87
N VAL A 31 -10.45 7.15 12.65
CA VAL A 31 -10.03 8.56 12.59
C VAL A 31 -8.52 8.63 12.85
N GLN A 32 -7.78 9.27 11.94
CA GLN A 32 -6.37 9.53 12.15
C GLN A 32 -6.20 10.90 12.82
N ASP A 33 -5.97 10.91 14.12
CA ASP A 33 -5.59 12.14 14.82
C ASP A 33 -4.12 12.47 14.52
N SER A 34 -3.90 13.22 13.44
CA SER A 34 -2.59 13.73 13.03
C SER A 34 -2.69 15.22 12.70
N PRO A 35 -2.43 16.10 13.68
CA PRO A 35 -2.49 17.56 13.46
C PRO A 35 -1.57 18.03 12.33
N SER A 36 -0.41 17.38 12.16
CA SER A 36 0.53 17.73 11.09
C SER A 36 0.01 17.35 9.70
N LEU A 37 -0.64 16.18 9.56
CA LEU A 37 -1.27 15.79 8.31
C LEU A 37 -2.50 16.66 8.03
N GLN A 38 -3.35 16.89 9.03
CA GLN A 38 -4.52 17.76 8.92
C GLN A 38 -4.15 19.17 8.46
N SER A 39 -3.08 19.75 9.02
CA SER A 39 -2.58 21.06 8.60
C SER A 39 -2.03 21.05 7.17
N ALA A 40 -1.48 19.93 6.69
CA ALA A 40 -0.92 19.82 5.36
C ALA A 40 -2.00 19.72 4.26
N VAL A 41 -3.11 19.05 4.57
CA VAL A 41 -4.21 18.76 3.63
C VAL A 41 -5.34 19.78 3.70
N GLY A 42 -5.43 20.51 4.82
CA GLY A 42 -6.43 21.56 5.04
C GLY A 42 -7.73 21.05 5.67
N PRO A 43 -8.61 21.97 6.12
CA PRO A 43 -9.81 21.64 6.89
C PRO A 43 -10.93 20.97 6.08
N GLY A 44 -10.82 20.96 4.75
CA GLY A 44 -11.79 20.30 3.87
C GLY A 44 -11.65 18.78 3.79
N TRP A 45 -10.63 18.20 4.44
CA TRP A 45 -10.30 16.78 4.34
C TRP A 45 -10.16 16.14 5.72
N GLN A 46 -10.67 14.92 5.85
CA GLN A 46 -10.52 14.09 7.04
C GLN A 46 -9.64 12.87 6.71
N PRO A 47 -8.49 12.70 7.37
CA PRO A 47 -7.68 11.50 7.26
C PRO A 47 -8.25 10.35 8.10
N TRP A 48 -8.26 9.16 7.50
CA TRP A 48 -8.73 7.90 8.08
C TRP A 48 -7.70 6.80 7.85
N LEU A 49 -7.37 6.02 8.88
CA LEU A 49 -6.63 4.78 8.73
C LEU A 49 -7.56 3.66 8.27
N SER A 50 -7.05 2.79 7.41
CA SER A 50 -7.81 1.63 6.90
C SER A 50 -7.76 0.39 7.82
N THR A 51 -7.00 0.47 8.91
CA THR A 51 -6.77 -0.59 9.90
C THR A 51 -6.43 0.01 11.27
N ALA A 52 -6.66 -0.76 12.34
CA ALA A 52 -6.34 -0.36 13.72
C ALA A 52 -4.89 -0.63 14.12
N HIS A 53 -4.16 -1.50 13.41
CA HIS A 53 -2.84 -1.99 13.86
C HIS A 53 -1.70 -1.55 12.95
N CYS A 54 -1.64 -2.09 11.72
CA CYS A 54 -0.77 -1.63 10.65
C CYS A 54 -1.17 -2.34 9.36
N ASP A 55 -0.77 -1.78 8.23
CA ASP A 55 -0.92 -2.35 6.89
C ASP A 55 0.34 -3.10 6.43
N CYS A 56 1.31 -3.35 7.33
CA CYS A 56 2.53 -4.09 7.01
C CYS A 56 2.21 -5.42 6.33
N GLY A 57 2.88 -5.73 5.22
CA GLY A 57 2.65 -6.96 4.48
C GLY A 57 1.50 -6.90 3.48
N THR A 58 0.64 -5.88 3.51
CA THR A 58 -0.42 -5.68 2.49
C THR A 58 0.18 -5.24 1.16
N ALA A 59 -0.54 -5.45 0.05
CA ALA A 59 -0.01 -5.20 -1.29
C ALA A 59 0.50 -3.77 -1.48
N LEU A 60 -0.29 -2.77 -1.07
CA LEU A 60 0.10 -1.36 -1.16
C LEU A 60 1.26 -0.99 -0.23
N ALA A 61 1.46 -1.71 0.87
CA ALA A 61 2.53 -1.47 1.85
C ALA A 61 3.80 -2.28 1.59
N SER A 62 3.70 -3.37 0.81
CA SER A 62 4.77 -4.35 0.59
C SER A 62 5.68 -4.04 -0.59
N SER A 63 5.42 -2.99 -1.38
CA SER A 63 6.28 -2.59 -2.52
C SER A 63 7.70 -2.15 -2.09
N HIS A 64 7.97 -2.09 -0.79
CA HIS A 64 9.14 -1.44 -0.22
C HIS A 64 10.43 -2.25 -0.13
N ALA A 65 10.42 -3.58 -0.29
CA ALA A 65 11.68 -4.32 -0.23
C ALA A 65 11.55 -5.75 -0.77
N GLU A 66 11.80 -5.94 -2.06
CA GLU A 66 12.46 -7.17 -2.46
C GLU A 66 13.87 -7.11 -1.87
N ARG A 67 14.08 -7.79 -0.74
CA ARG A 67 15.44 -8.02 -0.26
C ARG A 67 16.16 -8.81 -1.35
N GLU A 68 17.16 -8.18 -1.98
CA GLU A 68 18.12 -8.89 -2.84
C GLU A 68 18.59 -10.16 -2.13
N TRP A 69 18.15 -11.31 -2.64
CA TRP A 69 18.45 -12.57 -2.02
C TRP A 69 19.86 -13.02 -2.42
N LYS A 70 20.81 -12.86 -1.49
CA LYS A 70 22.18 -13.37 -1.63
C LYS A 70 22.17 -14.88 -1.36
N GLY A 71 22.11 -15.67 -2.43
CA GLY A 71 22.22 -17.14 -2.35
C GLY A 71 23.50 -17.58 -1.61
N ASP A 72 23.33 -18.52 -0.67
CA ASP A 72 24.31 -19.01 0.31
C ASP A 72 25.41 -19.92 -0.29
N ALA A 73 25.86 -19.64 -1.51
CA ALA A 73 26.75 -20.54 -2.24
C ALA A 73 28.11 -20.74 -1.57
N GLU A 74 28.63 -19.71 -0.93
CA GLU A 74 29.88 -19.80 -0.17
C GLU A 74 29.73 -20.73 1.04
N ARG A 75 28.54 -20.76 1.66
CA ARG A 75 28.21 -21.68 2.74
C ARG A 75 28.14 -23.12 2.25
N TRP A 76 27.65 -23.37 1.04
CA TRP A 76 27.63 -24.71 0.44
C TRP A 76 29.01 -25.18 0.00
N ARG A 77 29.86 -24.30 -0.54
CA ARG A 77 31.28 -24.61 -0.79
C ARG A 77 32.00 -25.02 0.48
N LYS A 78 31.81 -24.27 1.58
CA LYS A 78 32.36 -24.59 2.91
C LYS A 78 31.85 -25.94 3.45
N ARG A 79 30.72 -26.45 2.95
CA ARG A 79 30.15 -27.77 3.28
C ARG A 79 30.62 -28.89 2.33
N GLY A 80 31.56 -28.62 1.44
CA GLY A 80 32.14 -29.62 0.53
C GLY A 80 31.24 -29.99 -0.66
N TRP A 81 30.27 -29.15 -1.02
CA TRP A 81 29.45 -29.39 -2.20
C TRP A 81 30.28 -29.17 -3.48
N SER A 82 30.08 -30.02 -4.49
CA SER A 82 30.66 -29.79 -5.82
C SER A 82 29.99 -28.60 -6.51
N GLU A 83 30.72 -27.93 -7.40
CA GLU A 83 30.17 -26.78 -8.15
C GLU A 83 28.90 -27.17 -8.95
N ALA A 84 28.83 -28.38 -9.48
CA ALA A 84 27.62 -28.87 -10.16
C ALA A 84 26.40 -28.98 -9.22
N LYS A 85 26.61 -29.40 -7.96
CA LYS A 85 25.56 -29.49 -6.95
C LYS A 85 25.12 -28.09 -6.48
N ILE A 86 26.05 -27.16 -6.35
CA ILE A 86 25.77 -25.76 -6.00
C ILE A 86 24.99 -25.08 -7.14
N ALA A 87 25.39 -25.28 -8.40
CA ALA A 87 24.70 -24.72 -9.55
C ALA A 87 23.25 -25.22 -9.64
N ARG A 88 23.03 -26.53 -9.44
CA ARG A 88 21.68 -27.10 -9.41
C ARG A 88 20.83 -26.53 -8.27
N ALA A 89 21.37 -26.44 -7.06
CA ALA A 89 20.65 -25.89 -5.92
C ALA A 89 20.34 -24.40 -6.07
N ARG A 90 21.23 -23.62 -6.71
CA ARG A 90 20.94 -22.23 -7.10
C ARG A 90 19.77 -22.17 -8.08
N ALA A 91 19.81 -22.96 -9.15
CA ALA A 91 18.76 -22.97 -10.15
C ALA A 91 17.39 -23.36 -9.56
N GLU A 92 17.35 -24.39 -8.71
CA GLU A 92 16.12 -24.80 -8.03
C GLU A 92 15.59 -23.73 -7.08
N GLN A 93 16.46 -23.03 -6.34
CA GLN A 93 16.05 -21.96 -5.44
C GLN A 93 15.63 -20.69 -6.17
N SER A 94 16.30 -20.32 -7.26
CA SER A 94 15.89 -19.22 -8.14
C SER A 94 14.52 -19.50 -8.74
N ALA A 95 14.29 -20.70 -9.29
CA ALA A 95 12.98 -21.05 -9.86
C ALA A 95 11.85 -21.01 -8.82
N ARG A 96 12.11 -21.47 -7.58
CA ARG A 96 11.13 -21.35 -6.47
C ARG A 96 10.89 -19.90 -6.08
N HIS A 97 11.95 -19.09 -6.02
CA HIS A 97 11.84 -17.67 -5.69
C HIS A 97 11.04 -16.91 -6.74
N GLU A 98 11.28 -17.15 -8.03
CA GLU A 98 10.52 -16.57 -9.15
C GLU A 98 9.03 -16.97 -9.07
N GLN A 99 8.74 -18.24 -8.79
CA GLN A 99 7.37 -18.71 -8.62
C GLN A 99 6.67 -18.04 -7.42
N ASP A 100 7.35 -17.96 -6.28
CA ASP A 100 6.84 -17.28 -5.09
C ASP A 100 6.63 -15.78 -5.33
N GLN A 101 7.53 -15.13 -6.08
CA GLN A 101 7.39 -13.73 -6.48
C GLN A 101 6.18 -13.51 -7.38
N GLN A 102 6.00 -14.37 -8.39
CA GLN A 102 4.84 -14.27 -9.29
C GLN A 102 3.53 -14.42 -8.51
N MET A 103 3.43 -15.43 -7.63
CA MET A 103 2.25 -15.64 -6.80
C MET A 103 1.96 -14.44 -5.89
N ARG A 104 2.99 -13.88 -5.24
CA ARG A 104 2.83 -12.66 -4.42
C ARG A 104 2.42 -11.45 -5.27
N HIS A 105 2.92 -11.34 -6.49
CA HIS A 105 2.55 -10.27 -7.40
C HIS A 105 1.08 -10.38 -7.82
N ASP A 106 0.61 -11.58 -8.16
CA ASP A 106 -0.79 -11.84 -8.51
C ASP A 106 -1.73 -11.57 -7.33
N GLU A 107 -1.35 -11.98 -6.12
CA GLU A 107 -2.07 -11.65 -4.88
C GLU A 107 -2.11 -10.13 -4.65
N ALA A 108 -0.99 -9.43 -4.88
CA ALA A 108 -0.89 -8.00 -4.72
C ALA A 108 -1.79 -7.25 -5.71
N LEU A 109 -1.84 -7.69 -6.96
CA LEU A 109 -2.76 -7.16 -7.97
C LEU A 109 -4.22 -7.36 -7.57
N GLY A 110 -4.55 -8.51 -6.96
CA GLY A 110 -5.88 -8.79 -6.41
C GLY A 110 -6.29 -7.79 -5.31
N ASP A 111 -5.42 -7.54 -4.32
CA ASP A 111 -5.70 -6.57 -3.25
C ASP A 111 -5.77 -5.13 -3.78
N ALA A 112 -4.87 -4.74 -4.70
CA ALA A 112 -4.92 -3.43 -5.35
C ALA A 112 -6.22 -3.26 -6.17
N GLY A 113 -6.69 -4.31 -6.84
CA GLY A 113 -7.99 -4.33 -7.51
C GLY A 113 -9.16 -4.09 -6.55
N GLN A 114 -9.13 -4.69 -5.34
CA GLN A 114 -10.13 -4.40 -4.32
C GLN A 114 -10.04 -2.94 -3.82
N TRP A 115 -8.83 -2.37 -3.74
CA TRP A 115 -8.67 -0.95 -3.43
C TRP A 115 -9.30 -0.06 -4.49
N LEU A 116 -9.10 -0.35 -5.78
CA LEU A 116 -9.80 0.37 -6.85
C LEU A 116 -11.31 0.30 -6.71
N GLN A 117 -11.88 -0.87 -6.40
CA GLN A 117 -13.32 -1.00 -6.18
C GLN A 117 -13.83 -0.14 -5.02
N ARG A 118 -13.06 -0.01 -3.93
CA ARG A 118 -13.37 0.89 -2.81
C ARG A 118 -13.36 2.34 -3.25
N ILE A 119 -12.34 2.73 -4.01
CA ILE A 119 -12.18 4.07 -4.56
C ILE A 119 -13.36 4.39 -5.49
N ASP A 120 -13.73 3.47 -6.37
CA ASP A 120 -14.88 3.61 -7.26
C ASP A 120 -16.18 3.81 -6.49
N ALA A 121 -16.43 2.98 -5.47
CA ALA A 121 -17.62 3.09 -4.65
C ALA A 121 -17.69 4.45 -3.92
N LEU A 122 -16.58 4.93 -3.35
CA LEU A 122 -16.50 6.24 -2.69
C LEU A 122 -16.77 7.37 -3.69
N LEU A 123 -16.13 7.31 -4.87
CA LEU A 123 -16.33 8.29 -5.93
C LEU A 123 -17.78 8.27 -6.42
N GLN A 124 -18.38 7.11 -6.67
CA GLN A 124 -19.77 6.97 -7.14
C GLN A 124 -20.78 7.48 -6.11
N SER A 125 -20.52 7.25 -4.82
CA SER A 125 -21.32 7.75 -3.69
C SER A 125 -21.26 9.26 -3.46
N GLY A 126 -20.46 10.00 -4.24
CA GLY A 126 -20.48 11.47 -4.21
C GLY A 126 -19.18 12.12 -3.75
N ALA A 127 -18.14 11.35 -3.43
CA ALA A 127 -16.82 11.94 -3.23
C ALA A 127 -16.33 12.53 -4.57
N ALA A 128 -16.11 13.84 -4.64
CA ALA A 128 -15.58 14.48 -5.84
C ALA A 128 -14.15 13.99 -6.16
N ARG A 129 -13.40 13.68 -5.10
CA ARG A 129 -12.03 13.19 -5.12
C ARG A 129 -11.72 12.55 -3.77
N ILE A 130 -10.78 11.62 -3.77
CA ILE A 130 -10.21 11.00 -2.57
C ILE A 130 -8.69 11.18 -2.54
N GLY A 131 -8.09 11.11 -1.36
CA GLY A 131 -6.64 11.00 -1.21
C GLY A 131 -6.23 9.63 -0.69
N LEU A 132 -5.13 9.08 -1.21
CA LEU A 132 -4.52 7.84 -0.74
C LEU A 132 -3.05 8.10 -0.40
N LEU A 133 -2.65 7.76 0.82
CA LEU A 133 -1.28 7.91 1.30
C LEU A 133 -0.84 6.60 1.96
N VAL A 134 0.21 5.97 1.41
CA VAL A 134 0.90 4.85 2.06
C VAL A 134 2.16 5.39 2.70
N ARG A 135 2.37 5.17 4.00
CA ARG A 135 3.51 5.76 4.69
C ARG A 135 4.00 4.89 5.85
N ASP A 136 5.31 4.85 6.02
CA ASP A 136 5.98 4.26 7.17
C ASP A 136 6.05 5.22 8.36
N TYR A 137 5.83 4.66 9.55
CA TYR A 137 5.90 5.36 10.82
C TYR A 137 6.93 4.70 11.75
N ASN A 138 7.85 5.51 12.28
CA ASN A 138 8.86 5.09 13.27
C ASN A 138 8.39 5.29 14.73
N GLY A 139 7.10 5.53 14.93
CA GLY A 139 6.48 5.84 16.21
C GLY A 139 4.98 6.03 16.03
N ALA A 140 4.38 6.88 16.85
CA ALA A 140 2.95 7.17 16.79
C ALA A 140 2.53 7.74 15.43
N VAL A 141 1.39 7.29 14.91
CA VAL A 141 0.82 7.77 13.64
C VAL A 141 0.46 9.27 13.67
N GLY A 142 0.15 9.79 14.86
CA GLY A 142 -0.12 11.22 15.08
C GLY A 142 1.11 12.09 15.32
N ALA A 143 2.32 11.51 15.32
CA ALA A 143 3.55 12.28 15.51
C ALA A 143 3.74 13.32 14.39
N ARG A 144 4.52 14.37 14.66
CA ARG A 144 4.82 15.41 13.67
C ARG A 144 5.51 14.81 12.45
N GLN A 145 4.94 15.04 11.27
CA GLN A 145 5.52 14.64 9.99
C GLN A 145 5.68 15.82 9.04
N SER A 146 6.57 15.67 8.07
CA SER A 146 6.63 16.58 6.93
C SER A 146 5.38 16.42 6.05
N LYS A 147 5.00 17.52 5.40
CA LYS A 147 3.97 17.53 4.37
C LYS A 147 4.37 16.53 3.27
N PRO A 148 3.52 15.54 2.91
CA PRO A 148 3.78 14.68 1.76
C PRO A 148 3.90 15.49 0.47
N PRO A 149 4.75 15.09 -0.49
CA PRO A 149 4.55 15.49 -1.88
C PRO A 149 3.19 14.98 -2.38
N GLU A 150 2.60 15.68 -3.34
CA GLU A 150 1.25 15.39 -3.84
C GLU A 150 1.28 15.05 -5.33
N ARG A 151 0.43 14.11 -5.76
CA ARG A 151 0.19 13.78 -7.16
C ARG A 151 -1.30 13.67 -7.44
N ASN A 152 -1.72 14.02 -8.65
CA ASN A 152 -3.12 13.98 -9.06
C ASN A 152 -3.29 12.94 -10.16
N TRP A 153 -4.39 12.20 -10.07
CA TRP A 153 -4.78 11.17 -11.02
C TRP A 153 -6.25 11.32 -11.38
N SER A 154 -6.55 10.97 -12.62
CA SER A 154 -7.91 10.71 -13.08
C SER A 154 -8.22 9.23 -12.87
N ARG A 155 -9.39 8.90 -12.33
CA ARG A 155 -9.72 7.51 -11.99
C ARG A 155 -9.74 6.59 -13.22
N ASP A 156 -10.21 7.06 -14.36
CA ASP A 156 -10.26 6.33 -15.64
C ASP A 156 -8.86 5.94 -16.18
N GLN A 157 -7.80 6.56 -15.67
CA GLN A 157 -6.41 6.31 -16.05
C GLN A 157 -5.65 5.37 -15.10
N LEU A 158 -6.30 4.85 -14.07
CA LEU A 158 -5.67 4.00 -13.06
C LEU A 158 -6.12 2.55 -13.17
N ASP A 159 -5.16 1.63 -13.16
CA ASP A 159 -5.36 0.21 -12.93
C ASP A 159 -4.74 -0.28 -11.61
N ALA A 160 -4.87 -1.57 -11.34
CA ALA A 160 -4.38 -2.16 -10.08
C ALA A 160 -2.85 -2.11 -10.00
N GLY A 161 -2.15 -2.25 -11.13
CA GLY A 161 -0.70 -2.15 -11.21
C GLY A 161 -0.21 -0.73 -10.90
N ASP A 162 -0.92 0.30 -11.35
CA ASP A 162 -0.61 1.69 -11.04
C ASP A 162 -0.64 1.96 -9.52
N LEU A 163 -1.62 1.40 -8.81
CA LEU A 163 -1.73 1.52 -7.36
C LEU A 163 -0.55 0.87 -6.63
N LEU A 164 -0.05 -0.27 -7.12
CA LEU A 164 1.16 -0.91 -6.57
C LEU A 164 2.42 -0.08 -6.82
N ALA A 165 2.43 0.71 -7.89
CA ALA A 165 3.54 1.59 -8.27
C ALA A 165 3.48 2.98 -7.59
N PHE A 166 2.46 3.26 -6.76
CA PHE A 166 2.38 4.53 -6.05
C PHE A 166 3.58 4.74 -5.13
N ALA A 167 4.19 5.92 -5.26
CA ALA A 167 5.39 6.27 -4.54
C ALA A 167 5.07 6.43 -3.05
N PRO A 168 5.67 5.63 -2.17
CA PRO A 168 5.35 5.72 -0.75
C PRO A 168 5.74 7.07 -0.15
N GLY A 169 5.01 7.48 0.88
CA GLY A 169 5.11 8.79 1.49
C GLY A 169 4.51 9.93 0.65
N THR A 170 4.06 9.67 -0.57
CA THR A 170 3.36 10.61 -1.46
C THR A 170 1.84 10.49 -1.27
N LEU A 171 1.18 11.63 -1.25
CA LEU A 171 -0.28 11.71 -1.23
C LEU A 171 -0.81 11.72 -2.67
N HIS A 172 -1.55 10.69 -3.03
CA HIS A 172 -2.15 10.52 -4.35
C HIS A 172 -3.63 10.91 -4.31
N TRP A 173 -3.97 11.99 -5.01
CA TRP A 173 -5.33 12.48 -5.17
C TRP A 173 -5.98 11.86 -6.39
N ILE A 174 -7.10 11.17 -6.21
CA ILE A 174 -7.80 10.44 -7.28
C ILE A 174 -9.18 11.05 -7.43
N GLY A 175 -9.43 11.71 -8.55
CA GLY A 175 -10.72 12.32 -8.89
C GLY A 175 -11.53 11.47 -9.88
N ARG A 176 -12.81 11.82 -10.03
CA ARG A 176 -13.58 11.35 -11.18
C ARG A 176 -12.92 11.87 -12.47
N GLY A 177 -12.79 10.99 -13.46
CA GLY A 177 -12.43 11.35 -14.84
C GLY A 177 -13.67 11.76 -15.63
#